data_AF-A0AAT9GH10-F1
#
_entry.id   AF-A0AAT9GH10-F1
#
_cell.length_a   1.000
_cell.length_b   1.000
_cell.length_c   1.000
_cell.angle_alpha   90.00
_cell.angle_beta   90.00
_cell.angle_gamma   90.00
#
_symmetry.space_group_name_H-M   'P 1'
#
loop_
_entity.id
_entity.type
_entity.pdbx_description
1 polymer ?
#
loop_
_entity_poly.entity_id
_entity_poly.type
_entity_poly.pdbx_seq_one_letter_code
_entity_poly.pdbx_strand_id
1 'polypeptide(L)'
;MTDLKDILHHDEEMNQEELLRYLEGNATPEERFAIEKQMADSDFVNDAVEGLQHFQDKKKLQQYAAQLNIQLRKQTVKEKKRKLKRAIKDQNWVLISIVTILLLCVLAYQIIRMFYSER
;
A
#
# COMPACT_ATOMS: atom_id res chain seq x y z
N MET A 1 1.11 -15.26 19.02
CA MET A 1 0.81 -14.55 17.77
C MET A 1 1.84 -13.45 17.68
N THR A 2 2.79 -13.55 16.76
CA THR A 2 3.83 -12.53 16.55
C THR A 2 3.17 -11.28 15.98
N ASP A 3 3.27 -10.17 16.70
CA ASP A 3 2.62 -8.92 16.33
C ASP A 3 3.36 -8.33 15.12
N LEU A 4 2.70 -8.24 13.97
CA LEU A 4 3.31 -7.75 12.71
C LEU A 4 3.87 -6.32 12.84
N LYS A 5 3.48 -5.59 13.90
CA LYS A 5 4.02 -4.28 14.26
C LYS A 5 5.47 -4.32 14.76
N ASP A 6 5.92 -5.42 15.37
CA ASP A 6 7.32 -5.56 15.82
C ASP A 6 8.29 -5.75 14.65
N ILE A 7 7.82 -6.17 13.46
CA ILE A 7 8.69 -6.34 12.29
C ILE A 7 9.08 -4.98 11.68
N LEU A 8 8.31 -3.93 11.96
CA LEU A 8 8.62 -2.56 11.52
C LEU A 8 9.36 -1.81 12.65
N HIS A 9 10.52 -2.33 13.05
CA HIS A 9 11.43 -1.58 13.91
C HIS A 9 11.86 -0.30 13.18
N HIS A 10 11.77 0.82 13.90
CA HIS A 10 12.18 2.15 13.42
C HIS A 10 13.70 2.25 13.58
N ASP A 11 14.43 1.37 12.88
CA ASP A 11 15.89 1.45 12.84
C ASP A 11 16.28 2.74 12.12
N GLU A 12 17.32 3.41 12.62
CA GLU A 12 17.86 4.62 12.00
C GLU A 12 18.05 4.38 10.50
N GLU A 13 17.45 5.24 9.67
CA GLU A 13 17.46 5.08 8.22
C GLU A 13 18.92 5.07 7.73
N MET A 14 19.43 3.88 7.42
CA MET A 14 20.75 3.70 6.85
C MET A 14 20.85 4.50 5.55
N ASN A 15 21.86 5.37 5.45
CA ASN A 15 22.07 6.16 4.25
C ASN A 15 22.41 5.22 3.08
N GLN A 16 21.51 5.18 2.10
CA GLN A 16 21.62 4.28 0.95
C GLN A 16 22.91 4.53 0.15
N GLU A 17 23.37 5.78 0.05
CA GLU A 17 24.60 6.11 -0.66
C GLU A 17 25.85 5.60 0.05
N GLU A 18 25.88 5.68 1.39
CA GLU A 18 26.96 5.14 2.23
C GLU A 18 27.01 3.61 2.13
N LEU A 19 25.86 2.95 2.20
CA LEU A 19 25.76 1.50 2.03
C LEU A 19 26.26 1.06 0.64
N LEU A 20 25.92 1.79 -0.42
CA LEU A 20 26.42 1.48 -1.76
C LEU A 20 27.94 1.63 -1.85
N ARG A 21 28.51 2.71 -1.30
CA ARG A 21 29.97 2.87 -1.21
C ARG A 21 30.61 1.72 -0.44
N TYR A 22 29.98 1.29 0.66
CA TYR A 22 30.44 0.16 1.47
C TYR A 22 30.44 -1.14 0.66
N LEU A 23 29.33 -1.44 -0.01
CA LEU A 23 29.23 -2.60 -0.89
C LEU A 23 30.28 -2.54 -2.02
N GLU A 24 30.52 -1.37 -2.62
CA GLU A 24 31.52 -1.21 -3.68
C GLU A 24 32.98 -1.22 -3.18
N GLY A 25 33.22 -1.16 -1.87
CA GLY A 25 34.56 -1.09 -1.28
C GLY A 25 35.18 0.32 -1.27
N ASN A 26 34.39 1.35 -1.55
CA ASN A 26 34.80 2.76 -1.62
C ASN A 26 34.36 3.60 -0.41
N ALA A 27 33.85 2.96 0.66
CA ALA A 27 33.44 3.66 1.88
C ALA A 27 34.65 4.13 2.70
N THR A 28 34.50 5.30 3.32
CA THR A 28 35.43 5.84 4.30
C THR A 28 35.46 4.98 5.57
N PRO A 29 36.55 5.02 6.37
CA PRO A 29 36.63 4.27 7.64
C PRO A 29 35.46 4.56 8.59
N GLU A 30 34.98 5.79 8.63
CA GLU A 30 33.87 6.24 9.46
C GLU A 30 32.55 5.61 9.01
N GLU A 31 32.26 5.64 7.69
CA GLU A 31 31.07 5.01 7.11
C GLU A 31 31.07 3.49 7.32
N ARG A 32 32.22 2.85 7.13
CA ARG A 32 32.37 1.41 7.37
C ARG A 32 32.06 1.04 8.81
N PHE A 33 32.61 1.77 9.76
CA PHE A 33 32.35 1.53 11.18
C PHE A 33 30.87 1.72 11.53
N ALA A 34 30.22 2.75 10.99
CA ALA A 34 28.79 2.98 11.21
C ALA A 34 27.92 1.81 10.71
N ILE A 35 28.22 1.30 9.52
CA ILE A 35 27.49 0.16 8.93
C ILE A 35 27.77 -1.13 9.71
N GLU A 36 29.04 -1.42 10.01
CA GLU A 36 29.42 -2.61 10.78
C GLU A 36 28.81 -2.60 12.19
N LYS A 37 28.69 -1.42 12.81
CA LYS A 37 27.97 -1.25 14.08
C LYS A 37 26.48 -1.58 13.93
N GLN A 38 25.80 -1.06 12.90
CA GLN A 38 24.39 -1.37 12.65
C GLN A 38 24.15 -2.86 12.34
N MET A 39 25.08 -3.51 11.62
CA MET A 39 25.04 -4.96 11.40
C MET A 39 25.20 -5.74 12.70
N ALA A 40 26.07 -5.29 13.61
CA ALA A 40 26.24 -5.92 14.92
C ALA A 40 25.03 -5.72 15.85
N ASP A 41 24.33 -4.59 15.72
CA ASP A 41 23.15 -4.25 16.53
C ASP A 41 21.87 -4.95 16.04
N SER A 42 21.80 -5.41 14.78
CA SER A 42 20.61 -6.02 14.18
C SER A 42 20.94 -7.19 13.26
N ASP A 43 20.55 -8.40 13.67
CA ASP A 43 20.63 -9.63 12.87
C ASP A 43 19.95 -9.46 11.49
N PHE A 44 18.84 -8.72 11.44
CA PHE A 44 18.13 -8.44 10.21
C PHE A 44 18.96 -7.58 9.24
N VAL A 45 19.62 -6.55 9.75
CA VAL A 45 20.50 -5.69 8.94
C VAL A 45 21.72 -6.48 8.48
N ASN A 46 22.32 -7.31 9.35
CA ASN A 46 23.42 -8.17 8.99
C ASN A 46 23.07 -9.09 7.81
N ASP A 47 21.96 -9.83 7.91
CA ASP A 47 21.50 -10.74 6.86
C ASP A 47 21.20 -10.00 5.55
N ALA A 48 20.59 -8.82 5.65
CA ALA A 48 20.29 -7.99 4.48
C ALA A 48 21.56 -7.50 3.77
N VAL A 49 22.55 -7.00 4.53
CA VAL A 49 23.81 -6.50 3.96
C VAL A 49 24.63 -7.65 3.35
N GLU A 50 24.72 -8.80 4.01
CA GLU A 50 25.38 -10.00 3.47
C GLU A 50 24.72 -10.45 2.15
N GLY A 51 23.39 -10.50 2.10
CA GLY A 51 22.64 -10.80 0.88
C GLY A 51 22.92 -9.82 -0.26
N LEU A 52 23.07 -8.53 0.04
CA LEU A 52 23.43 -7.50 -0.94
C LEU A 52 24.89 -7.61 -1.41
N GLN A 53 25.82 -8.05 -0.55
CA GLN A 53 27.23 -8.27 -0.92
C GLN A 53 27.37 -9.39 -1.96
N HIS A 54 26.56 -10.44 -1.86
CA HIS A 54 26.53 -11.54 -2.82
C HIS A 54 25.88 -11.19 -4.16
N PHE A 55 25.28 -10.00 -4.28
CA PHE A 55 24.65 -9.56 -5.51
C PHE A 55 25.70 -9.20 -6.58
N GLN A 56 25.62 -9.87 -7.73
CA GLN A 56 26.67 -9.81 -8.77
C GLN A 56 26.88 -8.42 -9.37
N ASP A 57 25.80 -7.65 -9.54
CA ASP A 57 25.84 -6.36 -10.23
C ASP A 57 25.31 -5.23 -9.35
N LYS A 58 26.24 -4.62 -8.59
CA LYS A 58 25.96 -3.52 -7.66
C LYS A 58 25.38 -2.28 -8.35
N LYS A 59 25.69 -2.07 -9.64
CA LYS A 59 25.11 -0.96 -10.43
C LYS A 59 23.65 -1.20 -10.77
N LYS A 60 23.25 -2.45 -11.01
CA LYS A 60 21.84 -2.79 -11.24
C LYS A 60 21.01 -2.77 -9.95
N LEU A 61 21.64 -2.86 -8.78
CA LEU A 61 20.94 -2.87 -7.50
C LEU A 61 20.03 -1.65 -7.31
N GLN A 62 20.54 -0.46 -7.62
CA GLN A 62 19.74 0.78 -7.56
C GLN A 62 18.54 0.74 -8.51
N GLN A 63 18.74 0.24 -9.73
CA GLN A 63 17.67 0.12 -10.72
C GLN A 63 16.59 -0.86 -10.27
N TYR A 64 16.99 -2.00 -9.70
CA TYR A 64 16.06 -2.98 -9.12
C TYR A 64 15.28 -2.38 -7.94
N ALA A 65 15.95 -1.66 -7.04
CA ALA A 65 15.29 -0.99 -5.91
C ALA A 65 14.25 0.04 -6.40
N ALA A 66 14.62 0.86 -7.38
CA ALA A 66 13.71 1.81 -8.01
C ALA A 66 12.51 1.11 -8.67
N GLN A 67 12.75 0.02 -9.40
CA GLN A 67 11.70 -0.75 -10.05
C GLN A 67 10.75 -1.39 -9.02
N LEU A 68 11.28 -1.93 -7.93
CA LEU A 68 10.49 -2.49 -6.82
C LEU A 68 9.59 -1.42 -6.20
N ASN A 69 10.12 -0.22 -5.92
CA ASN A 69 9.33 0.89 -5.37
C ASN A 69 8.17 1.27 -6.32
N ILE A 70 8.45 1.38 -7.63
CA ILE A 70 7.42 1.64 -8.65
C ILE A 70 6.35 0.54 -8.65
N GLN A 71 6.76 -0.73 -8.62
CA GLN A 71 5.83 -1.86 -8.64
C GLN A 71 4.99 -1.94 -7.37
N LEU A 72 5.59 -1.75 -6.19
CA LEU A 72 4.89 -1.68 -4.90
C LEU A 72 3.83 -0.58 -4.93
N ARG A 73 4.22 0.65 -5.29
CA ARG A 73 3.28 1.77 -5.44
C ARG A 73 2.13 1.43 -6.39
N LYS A 74 2.44 0.80 -7.54
CA LYS A 74 1.43 0.39 -8.52
C LYS A 74 0.46 -0.64 -7.93
N GLN A 75 0.93 -1.61 -7.16
CA GLN A 75 0.08 -2.63 -6.53
C GLN A 75 -0.78 -2.05 -5.40
N THR A 76 -0.20 -1.21 -4.52
CA THR A 76 -0.94 -0.56 -3.43
C THR A 76 -1.99 0.43 -3.95
N VAL A 77 -1.70 1.17 -5.03
CA VAL A 77 -2.68 2.07 -5.66
C VAL A 77 -3.80 1.30 -6.35
N LYS A 78 -3.51 0.16 -7.00
CA LYS A 78 -4.53 -0.70 -7.60
C LYS A 78 -5.51 -1.24 -6.57
N GLU A 79 -5.00 -1.69 -5.43
CA GLU A 79 -5.80 -2.15 -4.28
C GLU A 79 -6.76 -1.05 -3.81
N LYS A 80 -6.27 0.18 -3.62
CA LYS A 80 -7.08 1.35 -3.24
C LYS A 80 -8.15 1.68 -4.28
N LYS A 81 -7.80 1.71 -5.56
CA LYS A 81 -8.75 1.97 -6.66
C LYS A 81 -9.84 0.90 -6.77
N ARG A 82 -9.49 -0.38 -6.54
CA ARG A 82 -10.44 -1.50 -6.53
C ARG A 82 -11.46 -1.39 -5.38
N LYS A 83 -10.99 -1.01 -4.19
CA LYS A 83 -11.87 -0.75 -3.03
C LYS A 83 -12.82 0.43 -3.31
N LEU A 84 -12.32 1.53 -3.88
CA LEU A 84 -13.12 2.70 -4.23
C LEU A 84 -14.19 2.39 -5.29
N LYS A 85 -13.83 1.65 -6.35
CA LYS A 85 -14.79 1.23 -7.39
C LYS A 85 -15.92 0.33 -6.86
N ARG A 86 -15.66 -0.50 -5.83
CA ARG A 86 -16.70 -1.32 -5.20
C ARG A 86 -17.67 -0.46 -4.39
N ALA A 87 -17.18 0.54 -3.66
CA ALA A 87 -18.03 1.47 -2.89
C ALA A 87 -19.00 2.25 -3.80
N ILE A 88 -18.55 2.69 -4.99
CA ILE A 88 -19.40 3.41 -5.94
C ILE A 88 -20.51 2.53 -6.53
N LYS A 89 -20.30 1.21 -6.66
CA LYS A 89 -21.29 0.30 -7.24
C LYS A 89 -22.50 0.05 -6.31
N ASP A 90 -22.31 0.21 -5.00
CA ASP A 90 -23.36 -0.01 -3.99
C ASP A 90 -24.45 1.08 -4.04
N GLN A 91 -24.05 2.32 -4.35
CA GLN A 91 -24.95 3.47 -4.40
C GLN A 91 -26.08 3.32 -5.44
N ASN A 92 -25.87 2.56 -6.52
CA ASN A 92 -26.88 2.34 -7.54
C ASN A 92 -28.08 1.53 -7.02
N TRP A 93 -27.86 0.54 -6.14
CA TRP A 93 -28.96 -0.25 -5.56
C TRP A 93 -29.80 0.59 -4.61
N VAL A 94 -29.16 1.44 -3.81
CA VAL A 94 -29.84 2.40 -2.92
C VAL A 94 -30.73 3.36 -3.72
N LEU A 95 -30.23 3.90 -4.83
CA LEU A 95 -31.00 4.80 -5.70
C LEU A 95 -32.23 4.09 -6.30
N ILE A 96 -32.06 2.85 -6.79
CA ILE A 96 -33.17 2.05 -7.34
C ILE A 96 -34.25 1.83 -6.28
N SER A 97 -33.88 1.44 -5.06
CA SER A 97 -34.83 1.23 -3.97
C SER A 97 -35.63 2.49 -3.63
N ILE A 98 -34.98 3.65 -3.56
CA ILE A 98 -35.64 4.94 -3.31
C ILE A 98 -36.67 5.25 -4.41
N VAL A 99 -36.29 5.09 -5.68
CA VAL A 99 -37.17 5.34 -6.83
C VAL A 99 -38.37 4.38 -6.82
N THR A 100 -38.17 3.10 -6.49
CA THR A 100 -39.25 2.12 -6.40
C THR A 100 -40.25 2.46 -5.29
N ILE A 101 -39.77 2.87 -4.11
CA ILE A 101 -40.64 3.30 -3.00
C ILE A 101 -41.45 4.53 -3.40
N LEU A 102 -40.82 5.52 -4.02
CA LEU A 102 -41.47 6.76 -4.45
C LEU A 102 -42.56 6.48 -5.49
N LEU A 103 -42.28 5.58 -6.44
CA LEU A 103 -43.26 5.14 -7.44
C LEU A 103 -44.45 4.42 -6.79
N LEU A 104 -44.22 3.55 -5.80
CA LEU A 104 -45.30 2.92 -5.03
C LEU A 104 -46.17 3.95 -4.31
N CYS A 105 -45.58 4.99 -3.72
CA CYS A 105 -46.34 6.07 -3.08
C CYS A 105 -47.22 6.84 -4.09
N VAL A 106 -46.70 7.11 -5.29
CA VAL A 106 -47.45 7.78 -6.36
C VAL A 106 -48.62 6.90 -6.84
N LEU A 107 -48.39 5.60 -7.02
CA LEU A 107 -49.45 4.66 -7.41
C LEU A 107 -50.52 4.56 -6.32
N ALA A 108 -50.12 4.44 -5.05
CA ALA A 108 -51.06 4.41 -3.93
C ALA A 108 -51.92 5.69 -3.88
N TYR A 109 -51.30 6.86 -4.07
CA TYR A 109 -52.02 8.12 -4.15
C TYR A 109 -53.01 8.16 -5.32
N GLN A 110 -52.61 7.68 -6.50
CA GLN A 110 -53.52 7.61 -7.66
C GLN A 110 -54.73 6.71 -7.40
N ILE A 111 -54.53 5.55 -6.78
CA ILE A 111 -55.62 4.63 -6.43
C ILE A 111 -56.59 5.29 -5.45
N ILE A 112 -56.07 5.94 -4.41
CA ILE A 112 -56.92 6.65 -3.42
C ILE A 112 -57.69 7.79 -4.09
N ARG A 113 -57.04 8.58 -4.94
CA ARG A 113 -57.68 9.68 -5.67
C ARG A 113 -58.77 9.16 -6.61
N MET A 114 -58.53 8.07 -7.33
CA MET A 114 -59.52 7.44 -8.20
C MET A 114 -60.73 6.97 -7.39
N PHE A 115 -60.49 6.32 -6.25
CA PHE A 115 -61.57 5.79 -5.40
C PHE A 115 -62.39 6.89 -4.70
N TYR A 116 -61.76 8.01 -4.35
CA TYR A 116 -62.44 9.17 -3.74
C TYR A 116 -63.14 10.05 -4.77
N SER A 117 -62.75 9.97 -6.06
CA SER A 117 -63.39 10.72 -7.15
C SER A 117 -64.67 10.06 -7.69
N GLU A 118 -64.92 8.80 -7.34
CA GLU A 118 -66.11 8.01 -7.76
C GLU A 118 -67.25 8.03 -6.71
N ARG A 119 -67.12 8.82 -5.63
CA ARG A 119 -68.21 9.17 -4.71
C ARG A 119 -68.53 10.65 -4.82
#